data_AF-A0A327VD16-F1
#
_entry.id   AF-A0A327VD16-F1
#
_cell.length_a   1.000
_cell.length_b   1.000
_cell.length_c   1.000
_cell.angle_alpha   90.00
_cell.angle_beta   90.00
_cell.angle_gamma   90.00
#
_symmetry.space_group_name_H-M   'P 1'
#
loop_
_entity.id
_entity.type
_entity.pdbx_description
1 polymer ?
#
loop_
_entity_poly.entity_id
_entity_poly.type
_entity_poly.pdbx_seq_one_letter_code
_entity_poly.pdbx_strand_id
1 'polypeptide(L)'
;MADQMPTHDPAGHFSQQDVTRHRRYSSSTAGLKAMLHQAKAAPALSLDAEELDGDPYTLCTPDGIIDLRTGEARAADPLRDFNSCCTSISPQAMPTPPASSASSPTPSATTATARR
;
A
#
# COMPACT_ATOMS: atom_id res chain seq x y z
N MET A 1 -5.05 -13.69 -8.10
CA MET A 1 -3.95 -14.00 -7.15
C MET A 1 -2.91 -14.93 -7.77
N ALA A 2 -3.26 -16.11 -8.29
CA ALA A 2 -2.27 -17.03 -8.89
C ALA A 2 -1.52 -16.44 -10.11
N ASP A 3 -2.18 -15.60 -10.92
CA ASP A 3 -1.61 -14.98 -12.12
C ASP A 3 -0.49 -13.98 -11.85
N GLN A 4 -0.38 -13.45 -10.63
CA GLN A 4 0.67 -12.49 -10.26
C GLN A 4 1.85 -13.17 -9.53
N MET A 5 1.83 -14.49 -9.33
CA MET A 5 2.93 -15.18 -8.66
C MET A 5 4.13 -15.35 -9.61
N PRO A 6 5.37 -15.04 -9.15
CA PRO A 6 6.58 -15.15 -9.96
C PRO A 6 6.70 -16.51 -10.65
N THR A 7 7.04 -16.52 -11.94
CA THR A 7 7.23 -17.76 -12.72
C THR A 7 8.58 -18.42 -12.46
N HIS A 8 9.55 -17.65 -11.98
CA HIS A 8 10.88 -18.08 -11.59
C HIS A 8 11.34 -17.38 -10.32
N ASP A 9 12.35 -17.95 -9.67
CA ASP A 9 13.05 -17.31 -8.56
C ASP A 9 14.19 -16.41 -9.12
N PRO A 10 14.14 -15.07 -8.93
CA PRO A 10 15.20 -14.18 -9.42
C PRO A 10 16.55 -14.38 -8.71
N ALA A 11 16.56 -14.92 -7.48
CA ALA A 11 17.78 -15.18 -6.72
C ALA A 11 18.38 -16.57 -6.97
N GLY A 12 17.61 -17.47 -7.62
CA GLY A 12 18.05 -18.81 -7.98
C GLY A 12 18.20 -19.79 -6.82
N HIS A 13 17.56 -19.52 -5.67
CA HIS A 13 17.53 -20.44 -4.53
C HIS A 13 16.63 -21.65 -4.77
N PHE A 14 15.58 -21.48 -5.58
CA PHE A 14 14.60 -22.53 -5.86
C PHE A 14 14.59 -22.91 -7.35
N SER A 15 14.39 -24.20 -7.62
CA SER A 15 14.24 -24.66 -9.00
C SER A 15 12.90 -24.19 -9.58
N GLN A 16 12.81 -24.12 -10.92
CA GLN A 16 11.56 -23.80 -11.62
C GLN A 16 10.41 -24.77 -11.26
N GLN A 17 10.75 -26.02 -10.95
CA GLN A 17 9.76 -27.02 -10.51
C GLN A 17 9.24 -26.70 -9.12
N ASP A 18 10.10 -26.25 -8.21
CA ASP A 18 9.71 -25.87 -6.85
C ASP A 18 8.79 -24.63 -6.86
N VAL A 19 9.16 -23.60 -7.63
CA VAL A 19 8.32 -22.39 -7.77
C VAL A 19 6.95 -22.75 -8.37
N THR A 20 6.93 -23.63 -9.37
CA THR A 20 5.66 -24.06 -10.00
C THR A 20 4.79 -24.88 -9.04
N ARG A 21 5.40 -25.79 -8.28
CA ARG A 21 4.71 -26.56 -7.25
C ARG A 21 4.14 -25.65 -6.16
N HIS A 22 4.93 -24.70 -5.68
CA HIS A 22 4.51 -23.73 -4.67
C HIS A 22 3.33 -22.89 -5.16
N ARG A 23 3.41 -22.34 -6.39
CA ARG A 23 2.32 -21.58 -7.01
C ARG A 23 1.02 -22.37 -7.06
N ARG A 24 1.09 -23.64 -7.48
CA ARG A 24 -0.08 -24.52 -7.55
C ARG A 24 -0.66 -24.80 -6.16
N TYR A 25 0.19 -25.05 -5.17
CA TYR A 25 -0.26 -25.35 -3.82
C TYR A 25 -0.87 -24.13 -3.12
N SER A 26 -0.18 -22.99 -3.15
CA SER A 26 -0.62 -21.75 -2.48
C SER A 26 -1.91 -21.18 -3.05
N SER A 27 -2.22 -21.45 -4.32
CA SER A 27 -3.49 -21.09 -4.94
C SER A 27 -4.60 -22.12 -4.73
N SER A 28 -4.30 -23.30 -4.18
CA SER A 28 -5.30 -24.31 -3.86
C SER A 28 -6.08 -23.95 -2.60
N THR A 29 -7.31 -24.45 -2.47
CA THR A 29 -8.14 -24.28 -1.26
C THR A 29 -7.42 -24.74 0.01
N ALA A 30 -6.65 -25.84 -0.06
CA ALA A 30 -5.91 -26.35 1.09
C ALA A 30 -4.79 -25.39 1.50
N GLY A 31 -4.02 -24.87 0.53
CA GLY A 31 -2.98 -23.87 0.77
C GLY A 31 -3.54 -22.57 1.33
N LEU A 32 -4.65 -22.06 0.77
CA LEU A 32 -5.33 -20.87 1.28
C LEU A 32 -5.85 -21.05 2.71
N LYS A 33 -6.42 -22.21 3.05
CA LYS A 33 -6.84 -22.53 4.42
C LYS A 33 -5.65 -22.56 5.38
N ALA A 34 -4.54 -23.17 4.99
CA ALA A 34 -3.33 -23.21 5.80
C ALA A 34 -2.76 -21.79 6.02
N MET A 35 -2.72 -20.96 4.98
CA MET A 35 -2.27 -19.57 5.07
C MET A 35 -3.15 -18.75 6.02
N LEU A 36 -4.48 -18.84 5.88
CA LEU A 36 -5.42 -18.13 6.76
C LEU A 36 -5.29 -18.59 8.21
N HIS A 37 -5.05 -19.89 8.43
CA HIS A 37 -4.83 -20.41 9.78
C HIS A 37 -3.56 -19.82 10.42
N GLN A 38 -2.46 -19.76 9.67
CA GLN A 38 -1.23 -19.13 10.13
C GLN A 38 -1.40 -17.62 10.38
N ALA A 39 -2.05 -16.90 9.46
CA ALA A 39 -2.29 -15.46 9.59
C ALA A 39 -3.12 -15.13 10.85
N LYS A 40 -4.17 -15.90 11.13
CA LYS A 40 -5.00 -15.74 12.34
C LYS A 40 -4.24 -15.99 13.64
N ALA A 41 -3.23 -16.86 13.60
CA ALA A 41 -2.41 -17.19 14.77
C ALA A 41 -1.25 -16.20 14.99
N ALA A 42 -1.01 -15.28 14.05
CA ALA A 42 0.06 -14.30 14.12
C ALA A 42 -0.51 -12.92 14.52
N PRO A 43 -0.30 -12.45 15.75
CA PRO A 43 -0.82 -11.15 16.20
C PRO A 43 -0.34 -9.98 15.33
N ALA A 44 0.87 -10.07 14.77
CA ALA A 44 1.42 -9.06 13.88
C ALA A 44 0.73 -8.98 12.50
N LEU A 45 -0.15 -9.93 12.16
CA LEU A 45 -0.90 -9.98 10.90
C LEU A 45 -2.40 -9.74 11.09
N SER A 46 -2.83 -9.45 12.32
CA SER A 46 -4.21 -9.13 12.67
C SER A 46 -4.25 -7.71 13.22
N LEU A 47 -5.26 -6.96 12.82
CA LEU A 47 -5.52 -5.59 13.24
C LEU A 47 -7.03 -5.43 13.33
N ASP A 48 -7.50 -4.69 14.34
CA ASP A 48 -8.91 -4.38 14.46
C ASP A 48 -9.34 -3.40 13.35
N ALA A 49 -10.54 -3.59 12.81
CA ALA A 49 -11.01 -2.78 11.67
C ALA A 49 -11.13 -1.28 12.00
N GLU A 50 -11.28 -0.94 13.28
CA GLU A 50 -11.35 0.44 13.77
C GLU A 50 -9.97 1.12 13.84
N GLU A 51 -8.89 0.34 13.90
CA GLU A 51 -7.53 0.87 13.87
C GLU A 51 -7.08 1.21 12.44
N LEU A 52 -7.62 0.50 11.44
CA LEU A 52 -7.36 0.78 10.03
C LEU A 52 -8.00 2.11 9.63
N ASP A 53 -7.20 3.06 9.17
CA ASP A 53 -7.64 4.43 8.84
C ASP A 53 -8.39 5.12 10.02
N GLY A 54 -8.08 4.74 11.26
CA GLY A 54 -8.86 5.15 12.44
C GLY A 54 -8.73 6.63 12.84
N ASP A 55 -7.64 7.32 12.47
CA ASP A 55 -7.46 8.74 12.78
C ASP A 55 -7.82 9.64 11.58
N PRO A 56 -8.96 10.36 11.63
CA PRO A 56 -9.42 11.17 10.50
C PRO A 56 -8.57 12.43 10.24
N TYR A 57 -7.61 12.75 11.10
CA TYR A 57 -6.72 13.89 10.93
C TYR A 57 -5.29 13.49 10.58
N THR A 58 -5.03 12.21 10.39
CA THR A 58 -3.75 11.72 9.89
C THR A 58 -3.84 11.61 8.37
N LEU A 59 -2.94 12.29 7.66
CA LEU A 59 -2.79 12.17 6.21
C LEU A 59 -1.45 11.52 5.88
N CYS A 60 -1.48 10.36 5.23
CA CYS A 60 -0.29 9.66 4.78
C CYS A 60 0.20 10.23 3.44
N THR A 61 1.49 10.60 3.39
CA THR A 61 2.16 11.20 2.24
C THR A 61 3.50 10.52 2.01
N PRO A 62 4.13 10.64 0.81
CA PRO A 62 5.43 10.02 0.54
C PRO A 62 6.54 10.44 1.51
N ASP A 63 6.49 11.67 2.03
CA ASP A 63 7.47 12.18 3.01
C ASP A 63 7.08 11.92 4.48
N GLY A 64 5.97 11.22 4.75
CA GLY A 64 5.54 10.84 6.09
C GLY A 64 4.08 11.17 6.39
N ILE A 65 3.77 11.27 7.68
CA ILE A 65 2.43 11.56 8.18
C ILE A 65 2.28 13.04 8.50
N ILE A 66 1.18 13.64 8.04
CA ILE A 66 0.76 15.00 8.38
C ILE A 66 -0.39 14.95 9.38
N ASP A 67 -0.28 15.68 10.48
CA ASP A 67 -1.42 15.99 11.36
C ASP A 67 -2.18 17.18 10.77
N LEU A 68 -3.42 16.96 10.32
CA LEU A 68 -4.26 17.98 9.69
C LEU A 68 -4.77 19.05 10.67
N ARG A 69 -4.67 18.83 11.98
CA ARG A 69 -5.02 19.83 12.99
C ARG A 69 -3.93 20.90 13.13
N THR A 70 -2.67 20.49 13.03
CA THR A 70 -1.51 21.35 13.29
C THR A 70 -0.75 21.72 12.01
N GLY A 71 -0.85 20.89 10.98
CA GLY A 71 -0.03 20.95 9.77
C GLY A 71 1.39 20.39 9.95
N GLU A 72 1.71 19.78 11.10
CA GLU A 72 3.04 19.24 11.36
C GLU A 72 3.24 17.90 10.65
N ALA A 73 4.46 17.70 10.14
CA ALA A 73 4.90 16.47 9.51
C ALA A 73 5.78 15.65 10.46
N ARG A 74 5.60 14.34 10.46
CA ARG A 74 6.47 13.38 11.15
C ARG A 74 6.75 12.15 10.29
N ALA A 75 7.81 11.42 10.64
CA ALA A 75 8.06 10.12 10.04
C ALA A 75 6.90 9.15 10.30
N ALA A 76 6.62 8.30 9.32
CA ALA A 76 5.65 7.22 9.46
C ALA A 76 6.23 6.12 10.36
N ASP A 77 5.39 5.62 11.26
CA ASP A 77 5.66 4.52 12.17
C ASP A 77 4.77 3.31 11.78
N PRO A 78 5.34 2.23 11.23
CA PRO A 78 4.57 1.07 10.79
C PRO A 78 3.85 0.31 11.91
N LEU A 79 4.18 0.59 13.18
CA LEU A 79 3.51 -0.02 14.34
C LEU A 79 2.32 0.82 14.85
N ARG A 80 2.06 1.97 14.23
CA ARG A 80 1.02 2.93 14.68
C ARG A 80 0.19 3.47 13.54
N ASP A 81 0.79 3.64 12.36
CA ASP A 81 0.18 4.31 11.22
C ASP A 81 -0.44 3.30 10.27
N PHE A 82 -1.63 2.83 10.63
CA PHE A 82 -2.39 1.85 9.88
C PHE A 82 -3.22 2.50 8.77
N ASN A 83 -2.59 3.30 7.92
CA ASN A 83 -3.24 3.94 6.78
C ASN A 83 -3.25 3.01 5.57
N SER A 84 -4.42 2.79 4.97
CA SER A 84 -4.58 1.94 3.78
C SER A 84 -4.17 2.64 2.48
N CYS A 85 -4.15 3.97 2.50
CA CYS A 85 -3.88 4.82 1.35
C CYS A 85 -2.83 5.90 1.67
N CYS A 86 -2.20 6.41 0.61
CA CYS A 86 -1.21 7.48 0.66
C CYS A 86 -1.44 8.43 -0.53
N THR A 87 -1.16 9.72 -0.36
CA THR A 87 -1.19 10.69 -1.46
C THR A 87 -0.06 10.40 -2.46
N SER A 88 -0.23 10.84 -3.71
CA SER A 88 0.82 10.69 -4.73
C SER A 88 1.98 11.67 -4.57
N ILE A 89 1.76 12.76 -3.83
CA ILE A 89 2.71 13.85 -3.61
C ILE A 89 2.70 14.27 -2.14
N SER A 90 3.82 14.80 -1.69
CA SER A 90 3.95 15.43 -0.36
C SER A 90 3.51 16.90 -0.40
N PRO A 91 3.05 17.44 0.74
CA PRO A 91 2.68 18.84 0.84
C PRO A 91 3.90 19.75 0.65
N GLN A 92 3.67 20.90 0.01
CA GLN A 92 4.65 21.95 -0.13
C GLN A 92 4.17 23.20 0.60
N ALA A 93 5.08 23.89 1.28
CA ALA A 93 4.79 25.18 1.87
C ALA A 93 4.60 26.21 0.75
N MET A 94 3.35 26.59 0.50
CA MET A 94 2.99 27.58 -0.51
C MET A 94 1.90 28.52 0.03
N PRO A 95 1.80 29.76 -0.48
CA PRO A 95 0.72 30.67 -0.08
C PRO A 95 -0.64 30.03 -0.35
N THR A 96 -1.55 30.13 0.62
CA THR A 96 -2.93 29.67 0.44
C THR A 96 -3.54 30.44 -0.73
N PRO A 97 -4.02 29.75 -1.79
CA PRO A 97 -4.64 30.43 -2.91
C PRO A 97 -5.87 31.18 -2.42
N PRO A 98 -6.11 32.43 -2.88
CA PRO A 98 -7.34 33.14 -2.57
C PRO A 98 -8.53 32.35 -3.09
N ALA A 99 -9.65 32.37 -2.37
CA ALA A 99 -10.82 31.51 -2.62
C ALA A 99 -11.36 31.56 -4.07
N SER A 100 -11.12 32.65 -4.81
CA SER A 100 -11.53 32.82 -6.22
C SER A 100 -10.60 32.17 -7.26
N SER A 101 -9.45 31.63 -6.84
CA SER A 101 -8.37 31.20 -7.74
C SER A 101 -8.20 29.69 -7.88
N ALA A 102 -9.15 28.89 -7.37
CA ALA A 102 -9.20 27.45 -7.61
C ALA A 102 -9.53 27.15 -9.08
N SER A 103 -8.61 27.50 -9.99
CA SER A 103 -8.56 26.98 -11.34
C SER A 103 -8.32 25.49 -11.22
N SER A 104 -9.24 24.72 -11.78
CA SER A 104 -9.14 23.28 -11.93
C SER A 104 -7.73 22.86 -12.38
N PRO A 105 -7.13 21.82 -11.78
CA PRO A 105 -5.87 21.29 -12.27
C PRO A 105 -6.12 20.75 -13.68
N THR A 106 -5.51 21.39 -14.68
CA THR A 106 -5.42 20.84 -16.02
C THR A 106 -4.60 19.55 -15.93
N PRO A 107 -5.16 18.38 -16.30
CA PRO A 107 -4.38 17.16 -16.31
C PRO A 107 -3.30 17.31 -17.38
N SER A 108 -2.05 17.47 -16.94
CA SER A 108 -0.89 17.32 -17.82
C SER A 108 -0.85 15.86 -18.27
N ALA A 109 -1.30 15.62 -19.49
CA ALA A 109 -1.34 14.31 -20.13
C ALA A 109 0.08 13.74 -20.23
N THR A 110 0.48 12.96 -19.24
CA THR A 110 1.63 12.06 -19.37
C THR A 110 1.15 10.82 -20.10
N THR A 111 1.55 10.71 -21.37
CA THR A 111 1.30 9.55 -22.23
C THR A 111 1.87 8.29 -21.61
N ALA A 112 1.03 7.48 -20.98
CA ALA A 112 1.35 6.09 -20.65
C ALA A 112 1.18 5.25 -21.92
N THR A 113 2.28 4.98 -22.61
CA THR A 113 2.35 4.00 -23.71
C THR A 113 2.01 2.61 -23.16
N ALA A 114 0.80 2.13 -23.45
CA ALA A 114 0.42 0.75 -23.26
C ALA A 114 1.20 -0.14 -24.23
N ARG A 115 2.13 -0.94 -23.70
CA ARG A 115 2.72 -2.07 -24.44
C ARG A 115 1.76 -3.25 -24.33
N ARG A 116 1.39 -3.78 -25.51
CA ARG A 116 0.54 -4.93 -25.75
C ARG A 116 1.17 -6.24 -25.27
#